data_AF-A0A5Q2TU27-F1
#
_entry.id   AF-A0A5Q2TU27-F1
#
_cell.length_a   1.000
_cell.length_b   1.000
_cell.length_c   1.000
_cell.angle_alpha   90.00
_cell.angle_beta   90.00
_cell.angle_gamma   90.00
#
_symmetry.space_group_name_H-M   'P 1'
#
loop_
_entity.id
_entity.type
_entity.pdbx_description
1 polymer ?
#
loop_
_entity_poly.entity_id
_entity_poly.type
_entity_poly.pdbx_seq_one_letter_code
_entity_poly.pdbx_strand_id
1 'polypeptide(L)'
;MKKLTIILSLNVALLMLVGCASNTNEESSTDSSENSSVLESTEKDTTETDKSTSTNEVEESETEDVDDTPSEETVNDSDGTTSEDNASNAQDNKETLSSYSSEQIEYARVWLQLGPNQELDELNVRHIPAGEPINPNDDTSASYPEDVIQLAGARLVDGSVTYSGNGDGTINVYNVPLRWDSSDDLDEGTMRKITEDIIGNTEQVYIDPSNDEEIIELIKLLNIHN
;
A
#
# COMPACT_ATOMS: atom_id res chain seq x y z
N MET A 1 19.83 17.70 45.87
CA MET A 1 18.85 18.81 45.80
C MET A 1 19.18 19.70 44.60
N LYS A 2 18.46 19.56 43.50
CA LYS A 2 18.50 20.48 42.35
C LYS A 2 17.05 20.79 41.99
N LYS A 3 16.67 22.05 42.17
CA LYS A 3 15.30 22.53 41.97
C LYS A 3 15.05 22.67 40.46
N LEU A 4 14.02 22.00 39.95
CA LEU A 4 13.55 22.15 38.59
C LEU A 4 12.46 23.24 38.60
N THR A 5 12.72 24.37 37.98
CA THR A 5 11.75 25.45 37.82
C THR A 5 11.13 25.34 36.43
N ILE A 6 9.88 24.87 36.36
CA ILE A 6 9.10 24.83 35.12
C ILE A 6 8.41 26.19 34.96
N ILE A 7 8.76 26.92 33.90
CA ILE A 7 8.08 28.16 33.50
C ILE A 7 7.03 27.78 32.44
N LEU A 8 5.76 27.93 32.82
CA LEU A 8 4.59 27.79 31.96
C LEU A 8 4.42 29.06 31.13
N SER A 9 4.74 29.02 29.84
CA SER A 9 4.48 30.12 28.90
C SER A 9 3.12 29.93 28.21
N LEU A 10 2.16 30.74 28.64
CA LEU A 10 0.84 30.94 28.02
C LEU A 10 1.04 31.55 26.62
N ASN A 11 0.72 30.81 25.55
CA ASN A 11 0.58 31.39 24.21
C ASN A 11 -0.86 31.89 24.04
N VAL A 12 -1.01 33.21 24.10
CA VAL A 12 -2.26 33.91 23.79
C VAL A 12 -2.39 34.00 22.27
N ALA A 13 -3.41 33.34 21.74
CA ALA A 13 -3.85 33.45 20.35
C ALA A 13 -4.37 34.85 20.04
N LEU A 14 -3.96 35.41 18.90
CA LEU A 14 -4.63 36.55 18.28
C LEU A 14 -4.89 36.23 16.80
N LEU A 15 -6.11 35.78 16.52
CA LEU A 15 -6.68 35.67 15.18
C LEU A 15 -7.09 37.06 14.70
N MET A 16 -6.53 37.52 13.57
CA MET A 16 -7.08 38.65 12.82
C MET A 16 -7.75 38.09 11.55
N LEU A 17 -9.07 38.00 11.61
CA LEU A 17 -9.92 37.79 10.44
C LEU A 17 -10.08 39.14 9.74
N VAL A 18 -9.54 39.26 8.52
CA VAL A 18 -9.90 40.34 7.59
C VAL A 18 -11.00 39.80 6.68
N GLY A 19 -12.22 40.29 6.88
CA GLY A 19 -13.35 40.06 5.99
C GLY A 19 -13.29 41.00 4.78
N CYS A 20 -13.43 40.42 3.59
CA CYS A 20 -13.81 41.19 2.41
C CYS A 20 -15.34 41.30 2.38
N ALA A 21 -15.83 42.52 2.64
CA ALA A 21 -17.20 42.89 2.40
C ALA A 21 -17.45 43.04 0.89
N SER A 22 -18.63 42.57 0.47
CA SER A 22 -19.27 42.79 -0.83
C SER A 22 -19.66 44.25 -1.07
N ASN A 23 -19.83 44.62 -2.36
CA ASN A 23 -20.94 45.39 -2.97
C ASN A 23 -20.52 45.77 -4.42
N THR A 24 -21.16 45.29 -5.51
CA THR A 24 -22.51 45.56 -6.08
C THR A 24 -22.54 46.76 -7.04
N ASN A 25 -23.16 46.52 -8.22
CA ASN A 25 -23.56 47.41 -9.35
C ASN A 25 -22.50 47.56 -10.48
N GLU A 26 -22.80 47.41 -11.78
CA GLU A 26 -24.05 47.63 -12.54
C GLU A 26 -24.24 46.63 -13.69
N GLU A 27 -25.51 46.34 -14.01
CA GLU A 27 -25.97 45.88 -15.32
C GLU A 27 -25.65 46.92 -16.41
N SER A 28 -25.29 46.44 -17.60
CA SER A 28 -25.92 47.01 -18.80
C SER A 28 -26.18 45.90 -19.84
N SER A 29 -27.45 45.75 -20.13
CA SER A 29 -28.08 45.05 -21.24
C SER A 29 -27.63 45.59 -22.60
N THR A 30 -27.43 44.73 -23.61
CA THR A 30 -28.29 44.62 -24.81
C THR A 30 -27.65 43.76 -25.92
N ASP A 31 -28.36 42.67 -26.22
CA ASP A 31 -28.74 42.12 -27.53
C ASP A 31 -27.82 42.07 -28.76
N SER A 32 -27.80 40.84 -29.31
CA SER A 32 -27.96 40.46 -30.72
C SER A 32 -26.91 40.86 -31.76
N SER A 33 -26.24 39.86 -32.34
CA SER A 33 -26.51 39.48 -33.75
C SER A 33 -25.75 38.21 -34.13
N GLU A 34 -26.52 37.33 -34.76
CA GLU A 34 -26.15 36.21 -35.63
C GLU A 34 -25.07 36.59 -36.67
N ASN A 35 -24.20 35.65 -37.05
CA ASN A 35 -24.34 34.93 -38.33
C ASN A 35 -23.24 33.87 -38.52
N SER A 36 -23.68 32.76 -39.10
CA SER A 36 -22.96 31.62 -39.67
C SER A 36 -21.80 31.94 -40.61
N SER A 37 -20.85 31.01 -40.69
CA SER A 37 -20.40 30.50 -41.99
C SER A 37 -19.88 29.06 -41.87
N VAL A 38 -20.47 28.22 -42.72
CA VAL A 38 -20.12 26.85 -43.06
C VAL A 38 -19.34 26.89 -44.38
N LEU A 39 -18.66 25.78 -44.69
CA LEU A 39 -18.02 25.34 -45.96
C LEU A 39 -16.49 25.51 -45.98
N GLU A 40 -15.69 24.45 -45.85
CA GLU A 40 -15.50 23.27 -46.75
C GLU A 40 -14.45 23.53 -47.83
N SER A 41 -13.39 22.69 -47.84
CA SER A 41 -12.76 22.12 -49.05
C SER A 41 -11.66 21.11 -48.64
N THR A 42 -11.99 19.82 -48.81
CA THR A 42 -11.27 18.77 -49.56
C THR A 42 -10.01 19.23 -50.36
N GLU A 43 -8.96 18.45 -50.62
CA GLU A 43 -8.85 17.01 -50.93
C GLU A 43 -7.36 16.58 -51.06
N LYS A 44 -7.07 15.28 -50.85
CA LYS A 44 -6.17 14.37 -51.63
C LYS A 44 -4.64 14.68 -51.77
N ASP A 45 -3.70 13.74 -51.93
CA ASP A 45 -3.70 12.32 -52.29
C ASP A 45 -2.30 11.68 -52.06
N THR A 46 -2.29 10.35 -51.90
CA THR A 46 -1.33 9.32 -52.40
C THR A 46 0.17 9.20 -52.04
N THR A 47 0.45 8.06 -51.37
CA THR A 47 1.35 6.90 -51.70
C THR A 47 2.84 7.04 -52.00
N GLU A 48 3.62 6.11 -51.39
CA GLU A 48 4.62 5.13 -51.94
C GLU A 48 5.48 4.64 -50.74
N THR A 49 5.32 3.43 -50.20
CA THR A 49 5.94 2.13 -50.58
C THR A 49 7.46 2.15 -50.83
N ASP A 50 8.22 1.47 -49.96
CA ASP A 50 9.33 0.55 -50.28
C ASP A 50 9.81 -0.09 -48.96
N LYS A 51 9.49 -1.36 -48.67
CA LYS A 51 10.20 -2.59 -49.09
C LYS A 51 11.68 -2.61 -48.67
N SER A 52 11.99 -3.40 -47.64
CA SER A 52 13.13 -4.32 -47.64
C SER A 52 12.94 -5.44 -46.62
N THR A 53 12.64 -6.61 -47.18
CA THR A 53 12.81 -7.95 -46.63
C THR A 53 14.28 -8.24 -46.35
N SER A 54 14.56 -8.88 -45.22
CA SER A 54 15.57 -9.95 -45.14
C SER A 54 15.21 -10.91 -44.00
N THR A 55 14.70 -12.06 -44.41
CA THR A 55 14.65 -13.35 -43.73
C THR A 55 16.07 -13.86 -43.44
N ASN A 56 16.27 -14.49 -42.28
CA ASN A 56 16.98 -15.75 -42.17
C ASN A 56 16.44 -16.55 -40.98
N GLU A 57 16.27 -17.84 -41.27
CA GLU A 57 15.65 -18.92 -40.51
C GLU A 57 16.63 -19.56 -39.50
N VAL A 58 16.07 -20.10 -38.39
CA VAL A 58 16.30 -21.46 -37.78
C VAL A 58 17.74 -21.83 -37.37
N GLU A 59 18.13 -22.44 -36.26
CA GLU A 59 17.64 -23.34 -35.18
C GLU A 59 18.60 -23.05 -33.98
N GLU A 60 18.36 -23.37 -32.71
CA GLU A 60 18.43 -24.71 -32.15
C GLU A 60 18.07 -24.64 -30.64
N SER A 61 17.38 -25.68 -30.20
CA SER A 61 16.86 -25.93 -28.87
C SER A 61 17.92 -26.61 -27.98
N GLU A 62 17.57 -26.80 -26.71
CA GLU A 62 18.14 -27.74 -25.72
C GLU A 62 19.26 -27.22 -24.80
N THR A 63 18.88 -27.00 -23.54
CA THR A 63 19.75 -27.29 -22.40
C THR A 63 18.97 -28.20 -21.45
N GLU A 64 19.33 -29.48 -21.48
CA GLU A 64 18.81 -30.52 -20.61
C GLU A 64 19.37 -30.45 -19.18
N ASP A 65 18.58 -31.08 -18.32
CA ASP A 65 18.69 -31.36 -16.90
C ASP A 65 20.09 -31.69 -16.35
N VAL A 66 20.28 -31.24 -15.11
CA VAL A 66 21.36 -31.68 -14.22
C VAL A 66 20.74 -32.62 -13.19
N ASP A 67 20.98 -33.93 -13.35
CA ASP A 67 20.97 -34.87 -12.23
C ASP A 67 21.98 -35.98 -12.51
N ASP A 68 22.96 -36.13 -11.61
CA ASP A 68 23.54 -37.44 -11.29
C ASP A 68 24.44 -37.31 -10.05
N THR A 69 23.92 -37.80 -8.93
CA THR A 69 24.68 -38.28 -7.78
C THR A 69 24.98 -39.76 -7.97
N PRO A 70 26.21 -40.24 -7.68
CA PRO A 70 26.29 -41.27 -6.63
C PRO A 70 27.57 -41.24 -5.75
N SER A 71 27.31 -41.54 -4.47
CA SER A 71 28.14 -42.12 -3.40
C SER A 71 29.56 -42.64 -3.72
N GLU A 72 30.50 -42.44 -2.78
CA GLU A 72 30.98 -43.52 -1.90
C GLU A 72 31.85 -43.04 -0.72
N GLU A 73 31.87 -43.92 0.28
CA GLU A 73 32.31 -43.85 1.68
C GLU A 73 33.79 -43.50 1.93
N THR A 74 34.08 -43.01 3.15
CA THR A 74 35.13 -43.62 3.99
C THR A 74 34.84 -43.42 5.48
N VAL A 75 34.88 -44.54 6.19
CA VAL A 75 34.78 -44.70 7.64
C VAL A 75 36.16 -44.46 8.26
N ASN A 76 36.23 -43.81 9.43
CA ASN A 76 37.17 -44.27 10.46
C ASN A 76 36.76 -43.84 11.88
N ASP A 77 36.94 -44.83 12.75
CA ASP A 77 36.55 -44.99 14.15
C ASP A 77 37.67 -44.52 15.09
N SER A 78 37.33 -43.97 16.27
CA SER A 78 38.08 -44.13 17.54
C SER A 78 37.52 -43.28 18.68
N ASP A 79 36.78 -43.97 19.55
CA ASP A 79 36.92 -44.09 21.02
C ASP A 79 37.42 -42.91 21.89
N GLY A 80 36.62 -42.61 22.92
CA GLY A 80 37.10 -42.45 24.29
C GLY A 80 37.34 -41.05 24.84
N THR A 81 36.39 -40.53 25.64
CA THR A 81 36.59 -40.21 27.08
C THR A 81 35.63 -39.11 27.57
N THR A 82 34.91 -39.46 28.63
CA THR A 82 34.14 -38.67 29.60
C THR A 82 34.50 -37.18 29.75
N SER A 83 33.47 -36.33 29.79
CA SER A 83 33.24 -35.39 30.91
C SER A 83 31.79 -34.93 30.90
N GLU A 84 31.14 -35.12 32.05
CA GLU A 84 29.87 -34.48 32.39
C GLU A 84 30.10 -32.97 32.47
N ASP A 85 29.53 -32.24 31.51
CA ASP A 85 29.14 -30.86 31.72
C ASP A 85 27.68 -30.76 31.28
N ASN A 86 26.77 -31.07 32.21
CA ASN A 86 25.40 -30.54 32.16
C ASN A 86 25.47 -29.04 32.43
N ALA A 87 26.09 -28.31 31.51
CA ALA A 87 25.79 -26.91 31.35
C ALA A 87 24.33 -26.86 30.90
N SER A 88 23.45 -26.40 31.78
CA SER A 88 22.13 -25.97 31.37
C SER A 88 22.35 -24.91 30.30
N ASN A 89 22.22 -25.30 29.04
CA ASN A 89 21.97 -24.38 27.96
C ASN A 89 20.61 -23.76 28.29
N ALA A 90 20.63 -22.70 29.09
CA ALA A 90 19.67 -21.63 28.95
C ALA A 90 19.93 -21.10 27.54
N GLN A 91 19.34 -21.79 26.57
CA GLN A 91 19.23 -21.31 25.22
C GLN A 91 18.37 -20.07 25.37
N ASP A 92 19.02 -18.90 25.40
CA ASP A 92 18.38 -17.63 25.08
C ASP A 92 17.79 -17.85 23.68
N ASN A 93 16.56 -18.35 23.65
CA ASN A 93 15.81 -18.60 22.43
C ASN A 93 15.36 -17.23 21.95
N LYS A 94 16.30 -16.46 21.40
CA LYS A 94 16.01 -15.20 20.75
C LYS A 94 15.18 -15.55 19.53
N GLU A 95 13.92 -15.20 19.59
CA GLU A 95 12.95 -15.41 18.52
C GLU A 95 13.47 -14.75 17.23
N THR A 96 13.36 -15.47 16.11
CA THR A 96 13.86 -15.04 14.79
C THR A 96 12.68 -14.95 13.83
N LEU A 97 12.76 -14.09 12.80
CA LEU A 97 11.67 -13.95 11.82
C LEU A 97 11.28 -15.27 11.14
N SER A 98 12.20 -16.24 11.05
CA SER A 98 11.93 -17.56 10.48
C SER A 98 10.86 -18.38 11.23
N SER A 99 10.44 -17.99 12.44
CA SER A 99 9.32 -18.61 13.13
C SER A 99 7.95 -18.07 12.71
N TYR A 100 7.91 -17.00 11.92
CA TYR A 100 6.69 -16.33 11.49
C TYR A 100 6.42 -16.57 10.00
N SER A 101 5.13 -16.52 9.62
CA SER A 101 4.73 -16.60 8.22
C SER A 101 5.15 -15.35 7.45
N SER A 102 5.32 -15.48 6.13
CA SER A 102 5.61 -14.36 5.24
C SER A 102 4.55 -13.26 5.34
N GLU A 103 3.28 -13.64 5.50
CA GLU A 103 2.15 -12.72 5.69
C GLU A 103 2.29 -11.89 6.96
N GLN A 104 2.56 -12.53 8.11
CA GLN A 104 2.77 -11.81 9.37
C GLN A 104 3.94 -10.82 9.27
N ILE A 105 5.04 -11.24 8.63
CA ILE A 105 6.21 -10.39 8.39
C ILE A 105 5.85 -9.21 7.48
N GLU A 106 5.08 -9.45 6.41
CA GLU A 106 4.61 -8.40 5.51
C GLU A 106 3.73 -7.38 6.24
N TYR A 107 2.72 -7.84 7.00
CA TYR A 107 1.80 -6.96 7.73
C TYR A 107 2.55 -6.03 8.69
N ALA A 108 3.51 -6.59 9.44
CA ALA A 108 4.34 -5.82 10.34
C ALA A 108 5.23 -4.81 9.60
N ARG A 109 5.87 -5.20 8.49
CA ARG A 109 6.71 -4.28 7.71
C ARG A 109 5.91 -3.14 7.08
N VAL A 110 4.75 -3.44 6.52
CA VAL A 110 3.85 -2.44 5.94
C VAL A 110 3.42 -1.44 7.02
N TRP A 111 3.03 -1.91 8.19
CA TRP A 111 2.66 -1.01 9.28
C TRP A 111 3.85 -0.20 9.82
N LEU A 112 5.03 -0.81 9.95
CA LEU A 112 6.23 -0.11 10.43
C LEU A 112 6.58 1.07 9.50
N GLN A 113 6.42 0.88 8.19
CA GLN A 113 6.76 1.89 7.20
C GLN A 113 5.65 2.91 6.93
N LEU A 114 4.38 2.48 6.90
CA LEU A 114 3.25 3.29 6.44
C LEU A 114 2.17 3.53 7.50
N GLY A 115 2.22 2.81 8.61
CA GLY A 115 1.29 2.96 9.73
C GLY A 115 1.40 4.35 10.35
N PRO A 116 0.28 5.11 10.46
CA PRO A 116 0.33 6.49 10.91
C PRO A 116 0.60 6.61 12.42
N ASN A 117 0.40 5.53 13.19
CA ASN A 117 0.75 5.45 14.60
C ASN A 117 1.51 4.15 14.91
N GLN A 118 2.72 4.27 15.47
CA GLN A 118 3.55 3.12 15.88
C GLN A 118 3.27 2.68 17.33
N GLU A 119 2.60 3.53 18.12
CA GLU A 119 2.21 3.21 19.50
C GLU A 119 0.86 2.50 19.53
N LEU A 120 0.86 1.20 19.23
CA LEU A 120 -0.32 0.35 19.17
C LEU A 120 -0.43 -0.61 20.35
N ASP A 121 -1.66 -0.87 20.76
CA ASP A 121 -1.99 -1.98 21.66
C ASP A 121 -2.32 -3.27 20.88
N GLU A 122 -2.78 -3.12 19.63
CA GLU A 122 -3.19 -4.21 18.72
C GLU A 122 -3.16 -3.71 17.28
N LEU A 123 -2.80 -4.60 16.34
CA LEU A 123 -2.83 -4.37 14.90
C LEU A 123 -3.78 -5.38 14.24
N ASN A 124 -4.95 -4.91 13.83
CA ASN A 124 -5.97 -5.72 13.19
C ASN A 124 -5.65 -5.92 11.70
N VAL A 125 -5.85 -7.14 11.22
CA VAL A 125 -5.69 -7.51 9.81
C VAL A 125 -7.02 -8.00 9.27
N ARG A 126 -7.47 -7.39 8.18
CA ARG A 126 -8.68 -7.79 7.46
C ARG A 126 -8.36 -8.01 5.99
N HIS A 127 -8.68 -9.19 5.47
CA HIS A 127 -8.66 -9.47 4.04
C HIS A 127 -9.99 -9.06 3.41
N ILE A 128 -9.91 -8.41 2.26
CA ILE A 128 -11.06 -7.93 1.49
C ILE A 128 -10.89 -8.47 0.06
N PRO A 129 -11.74 -9.42 -0.37
CA PRO A 129 -11.66 -9.97 -1.71
C PRO A 129 -11.94 -8.94 -2.81
N ALA A 130 -11.37 -9.19 -3.99
CA ALA A 130 -11.71 -8.46 -5.21
C ALA A 130 -13.23 -8.46 -5.45
N GLY A 131 -13.76 -7.33 -5.93
CA GLY A 131 -15.18 -7.16 -6.18
C GLY A 131 -15.99 -6.61 -5.00
N GLU A 132 -15.48 -6.67 -3.76
CA GLU A 132 -16.10 -5.99 -2.63
C GLU A 132 -16.06 -4.45 -2.80
N PRO A 133 -17.08 -3.71 -2.33
CA PRO A 133 -17.12 -2.26 -2.45
C PRO A 133 -16.06 -1.59 -1.55
N ILE A 134 -15.40 -0.55 -2.07
CA ILE A 134 -14.44 0.27 -1.33
C ILE A 134 -15.11 1.02 -0.16
N ASN A 135 -16.31 1.58 -0.40
CA ASN A 135 -17.19 2.05 0.64
C ASN A 135 -18.35 1.06 0.83
N PRO A 136 -18.34 0.23 1.87
CA PRO A 136 -19.39 -0.75 2.11
C PRO A 136 -20.73 -0.13 2.54
N ASN A 137 -20.78 1.17 2.83
CA ASN A 137 -22.00 1.87 3.20
C ASN A 137 -22.75 2.46 1.99
N ASP A 138 -22.22 2.31 0.77
CA ASP A 138 -22.80 2.92 -0.44
C ASP A 138 -22.83 1.94 -1.63
N ASP A 139 -24.03 1.63 -2.10
CA ASP A 139 -24.25 0.66 -3.19
C ASP A 139 -23.72 1.13 -4.56
N THR A 140 -23.35 2.41 -4.70
CA THR A 140 -22.75 2.95 -5.92
C THR A 140 -21.21 2.98 -5.88
N SER A 141 -20.60 2.61 -4.74
CA SER A 141 -19.16 2.51 -4.60
C SER A 141 -18.55 1.64 -5.69
N ALA A 142 -17.40 2.07 -6.20
CA ALA A 142 -16.53 1.19 -6.98
C ALA A 142 -16.05 0.02 -6.10
N SER A 143 -15.73 -1.08 -6.76
CA SER A 143 -15.21 -2.29 -6.13
C SER A 143 -13.69 -2.36 -6.22
N TYR A 144 -13.06 -3.04 -5.28
CA TYR A 144 -11.64 -3.35 -5.37
C TYR A 144 -11.34 -4.20 -6.63
N PRO A 145 -10.33 -3.85 -7.43
CA PRO A 145 -10.00 -4.60 -8.65
C PRO A 145 -9.26 -5.91 -8.38
N GLU A 146 -8.71 -6.07 -7.17
CA GLU A 146 -7.91 -7.22 -6.71
C GLU A 146 -8.13 -7.43 -5.20
N ASP A 147 -7.61 -8.54 -4.66
CA ASP A 147 -7.66 -8.79 -3.23
C ASP A 147 -6.78 -7.78 -2.49
N VAL A 148 -7.32 -7.19 -1.42
CA VAL A 148 -6.58 -6.23 -0.59
C VAL A 148 -6.58 -6.64 0.88
N ILE A 149 -5.60 -6.14 1.60
CA ILE A 149 -5.43 -6.26 3.04
C ILE A 149 -5.60 -4.87 3.65
N GLN A 150 -6.43 -4.76 4.68
CA GLN A 150 -6.53 -3.58 5.52
C GLN A 150 -5.90 -3.86 6.88
N LEU A 151 -4.89 -3.06 7.21
CA LEU A 151 -4.26 -2.99 8.52
C LEU A 151 -4.86 -1.82 9.29
N ALA A 152 -5.25 -2.00 10.55
CA ALA A 152 -5.78 -0.92 11.38
C ALA A 152 -5.40 -1.09 12.85
N GLY A 153 -5.08 0.00 13.52
CA GLY A 153 -4.93 -0.04 14.98
C GLY A 153 -6.28 -0.20 15.69
N ALA A 154 -6.25 -0.52 16.98
CA ALA A 154 -7.47 -0.70 17.78
C ALA A 154 -8.32 0.58 17.93
N ARG A 155 -7.70 1.75 17.84
CA ARG A 155 -8.37 3.05 18.03
C ARG A 155 -8.42 3.78 16.68
N LEU A 156 -9.47 4.57 16.45
CA LEU A 156 -9.60 5.34 15.20
C LEU A 156 -8.41 6.29 14.94
N VAL A 157 -7.81 6.83 16.00
CA VAL A 157 -6.64 7.71 15.90
C VAL A 157 -5.37 6.98 15.44
N ASP A 158 -5.35 5.65 15.59
CA ASP A 158 -4.23 4.82 15.14
C ASP A 158 -4.21 4.65 13.62
N GLY A 159 -5.34 4.96 12.96
CA GLY A 159 -5.48 4.96 11.50
C GLY A 159 -5.45 3.57 10.86
N SER A 160 -5.24 3.55 9.54
CA SER A 160 -5.24 2.33 8.74
C SER A 160 -4.37 2.46 7.49
N VAL A 161 -3.96 1.32 6.95
CA VAL A 161 -3.33 1.18 5.63
C VAL A 161 -4.11 0.11 4.86
N THR A 162 -4.54 0.41 3.63
CA THR A 162 -5.18 -0.58 2.75
C THR A 162 -4.30 -0.80 1.54
N TYR A 163 -3.94 -2.05 1.24
CA TYR A 163 -2.98 -2.35 0.17
C TYR A 163 -3.17 -3.75 -0.42
N SER A 164 -2.59 -3.99 -1.60
CA SER A 164 -2.38 -5.34 -2.17
C SER A 164 -0.89 -5.64 -2.31
N GLY A 165 -0.50 -6.90 -2.09
CA GLY A 165 0.89 -7.34 -2.22
C GLY A 165 1.23 -7.81 -3.64
N ASN A 166 2.36 -7.36 -4.20
CA ASN A 166 2.80 -7.75 -5.55
C ASN A 166 3.71 -9.00 -5.57
N GLY A 167 4.15 -9.48 -4.38
CA GLY A 167 5.02 -10.66 -4.25
C GLY A 167 6.49 -10.42 -4.58
N ASP A 168 6.88 -9.20 -4.97
CA ASP A 168 8.24 -8.82 -5.33
C ASP A 168 8.89 -7.85 -4.32
N GLY A 169 8.26 -7.68 -3.15
CA GLY A 169 8.66 -6.69 -2.14
C GLY A 169 8.04 -5.31 -2.34
N THR A 170 7.20 -5.13 -3.36
CA THR A 170 6.36 -3.95 -3.52
C THR A 170 4.89 -4.23 -3.19
N ILE A 171 4.15 -3.17 -2.91
CA ILE A 171 2.71 -3.18 -2.67
C ILE A 171 2.03 -2.08 -3.48
N ASN A 172 0.72 -2.21 -3.71
CA ASN A 172 -0.13 -1.15 -4.24
C ASN A 172 -0.97 -0.59 -3.09
N VAL A 173 -0.78 0.68 -2.75
CA VAL A 173 -1.43 1.36 -1.61
C VAL A 173 -2.67 2.11 -2.09
N TYR A 174 -3.80 1.81 -1.46
CA TYR A 174 -5.09 2.45 -1.69
C TYR A 174 -5.36 3.45 -0.58
N ASN A 175 -5.58 4.73 -0.93
CA ASN A 175 -5.89 5.79 0.03
C ASN A 175 -7.36 5.74 0.49
N VAL A 176 -7.72 4.65 1.18
CA VAL A 176 -9.06 4.38 1.69
C VAL A 176 -9.17 4.88 3.13
N PRO A 177 -10.18 5.72 3.47
CA PRO A 177 -10.38 6.12 4.85
C PRO A 177 -10.87 4.93 5.68
N LEU A 178 -10.38 4.83 6.93
CA LEU A 178 -10.87 3.82 7.88
C LEU A 178 -12.38 3.93 8.14
N ARG A 179 -12.91 5.15 8.05
CA ARG A 179 -14.33 5.45 8.27
C ARG A 179 -14.84 6.39 7.20
N TRP A 180 -15.95 6.00 6.60
CA TRP A 180 -16.73 6.84 5.70
C TRP A 180 -17.72 7.70 6.49
N ASP A 181 -17.85 8.97 6.09
CA ASP A 181 -18.99 9.79 6.49
C ASP A 181 -20.26 9.32 5.79
N SER A 182 -21.44 9.71 6.30
CA SER A 182 -22.70 9.32 5.66
C SER A 182 -22.76 9.85 4.23
N SER A 183 -23.18 9.02 3.28
CA SER A 183 -23.36 9.42 1.89
C SER A 183 -24.71 10.06 1.59
N ASP A 184 -25.61 10.14 2.59
CA ASP A 184 -26.98 10.66 2.43
C ASP A 184 -27.05 12.08 1.85
N ASP A 185 -26.04 12.90 2.09
CA ASP A 185 -25.97 14.30 1.65
C ASP A 185 -25.19 14.49 0.33
N LEU A 186 -24.71 13.42 -0.30
CA LEU A 186 -23.94 13.49 -1.53
C LEU A 186 -24.83 13.43 -2.77
N ASP A 187 -24.48 14.21 -3.80
CA ASP A 187 -25.13 14.10 -5.11
C ASP A 187 -24.93 12.69 -5.71
N GLU A 188 -25.92 12.21 -6.46
CA GLU A 188 -25.89 10.88 -7.09
C GLU A 188 -24.60 10.66 -7.90
N GLY A 189 -23.94 9.53 -7.65
CA GLY A 189 -22.70 9.14 -8.33
C GLY A 189 -21.43 9.84 -7.82
N THR A 190 -21.51 10.71 -6.81
CA THR A 190 -20.34 11.31 -6.17
C THR A 190 -19.47 10.25 -5.48
N MET A 191 -20.08 9.34 -4.73
CA MET A 191 -19.35 8.27 -4.04
C MET A 191 -18.58 7.40 -5.04
N ARG A 192 -19.25 6.98 -6.12
CA ARG A 192 -18.61 6.24 -7.20
C ARG A 192 -17.34 6.92 -7.72
N LYS A 193 -17.40 8.22 -8.02
CA LYS A 193 -16.23 8.99 -8.49
C LYS A 193 -15.10 9.03 -7.47
N ILE A 194 -15.42 9.23 -6.18
CA ILE A 194 -14.41 9.22 -5.11
C ILE A 194 -13.71 7.87 -5.06
N THR A 195 -14.47 6.78 -5.11
CA THR A 195 -13.91 5.42 -5.03
C THR A 195 -13.18 4.99 -6.31
N GLU A 196 -13.64 5.44 -7.50
CA GLU A 196 -12.92 5.26 -8.77
C GLU A 196 -11.58 6.03 -8.76
N ASP A 197 -11.56 7.23 -8.15
CA ASP A 197 -10.33 8.03 -7.98
C ASP A 197 -9.31 7.36 -7.05
N ILE A 198 -9.76 6.72 -5.96
CA ILE A 198 -8.89 5.92 -5.08
C ILE A 198 -8.19 4.80 -5.88
N ILE A 199 -8.93 4.10 -6.76
CA ILE A 199 -8.34 3.07 -7.63
C ILE A 199 -7.36 3.70 -8.63
N GLY A 200 -7.76 4.78 -9.29
CA GLY A 200 -6.96 5.46 -10.31
C GLY A 200 -5.67 6.08 -9.78
N ASN A 201 -5.63 6.45 -8.50
CA ASN A 201 -4.48 7.05 -7.82
C ASN A 201 -3.80 6.07 -6.85
N THR A 202 -3.92 4.77 -7.09
CA THR A 202 -3.20 3.75 -6.31
C THR A 202 -1.68 3.96 -6.46
N GLU A 203 -0.95 3.93 -5.35
CA GLU A 203 0.50 4.19 -5.32
C GLU A 203 1.29 2.89 -5.15
N GLN A 204 2.25 2.62 -6.04
CA GLN A 204 3.17 1.50 -5.86
C GLN A 204 4.32 1.89 -4.94
N VAL A 205 4.54 1.10 -3.87
CA VAL A 205 5.54 1.38 -2.83
C VAL A 205 6.40 0.14 -2.60
N TYR A 206 7.72 0.32 -2.52
CA TYR A 206 8.65 -0.72 -2.05
C TYR A 206 8.68 -0.78 -0.53
N ILE A 207 8.61 -1.98 0.04
CA ILE A 207 8.63 -2.23 1.47
C ILE A 207 10.03 -2.62 1.93
N ASP A 208 10.62 -1.82 2.81
CA ASP A 208 11.95 -2.06 3.36
C ASP A 208 11.91 -3.29 4.30
N PRO A 209 12.80 -4.29 4.11
CA PRO A 209 12.95 -5.40 5.02
C PRO A 209 13.10 -5.04 6.50
N SER A 210 13.57 -3.81 6.82
CA SER A 210 13.62 -3.19 8.16
C SER A 210 14.34 -4.02 9.23
N ASN A 211 14.28 -3.60 10.49
CA ASN A 211 14.91 -4.28 11.63
C ASN A 211 14.05 -5.45 12.13
N ASP A 212 14.64 -6.64 12.23
CA ASP A 212 13.96 -7.86 12.66
C ASP A 212 13.30 -7.74 14.05
N GLU A 213 13.93 -7.06 15.00
CA GLU A 213 13.37 -6.92 16.36
C GLU A 213 12.06 -6.10 16.36
N GLU A 214 12.02 -4.96 15.67
CA GLU A 214 10.82 -4.12 15.56
C GLU A 214 9.67 -4.85 14.84
N ILE A 215 10.01 -5.63 13.81
CA ILE A 215 9.04 -6.46 13.10
C ILE A 215 8.44 -7.51 14.03
N ILE A 216 9.27 -8.21 14.81
CA ILE A 216 8.81 -9.22 15.77
C ILE A 216 7.90 -8.58 16.84
N GLU A 217 8.20 -7.36 17.29
CA GLU A 217 7.36 -6.63 18.24
C GLU A 217 5.97 -6.33 17.65
N LEU A 218 5.89 -5.86 16.40
CA LEU A 218 4.61 -5.62 15.72
C LEU A 218 3.84 -6.91 15.44
N ILE A 219 4.52 -8.00 15.05
CA ILE A 219 3.87 -9.29 14.80
C ILE A 219 3.12 -9.78 16.04
N LYS A 220 3.66 -9.54 17.23
CA LYS A 220 3.03 -9.94 18.51
C LYS A 220 1.72 -9.21 18.80
N LEU A 221 1.48 -8.08 18.14
CA LEU A 221 0.25 -7.29 18.25
C LEU A 221 -0.81 -7.69 17.21
N LEU A 222 -0.49 -8.58 16.26
CA LEU A 222 -1.39 -8.93 15.17
C LEU A 222 -2.65 -9.65 15.67
N ASN A 223 -3.79 -9.16 15.21
CA ASN A 223 -5.10 -9.79 15.37
C ASN A 223 -5.69 -10.04 13.97
N ILE A 224 -5.54 -11.27 13.46
CA ILE A 224 -5.93 -11.65 12.10
C ILE A 224 -7.37 -12.16 12.11
N HIS A 225 -8.25 -11.49 11.36
CA HIS A 225 -9.65 -11.88 11.24
C HIS A 225 -9.80 -12.82 10.03
N ASN A 226 -10.42 -13.98 10.24
CA ASN A 226 -10.71 -14.96 9.19
C ASN A 226 -12.10 -14.79 8.62
#